data_AF-A0A3Q7IHS7-F1
#
_entry.id   AF-A0A3Q7IHS7-F1
#
_cell.length_a   1.000
_cell.length_b   1.000
_cell.length_c   1.000
_cell.angle_alpha   90.00
_cell.angle_beta   90.00
_cell.angle_gamma   90.00
#
_symmetry.space_group_name_H-M   'P 1'
#
loop_
_entity.id
_entity.type
_entity.pdbx_description
1 polymer ?
#
loop_
_entity_poly.entity_id
_entity_poly.type
_entity_poly.pdbx_seq_one_letter_code
_entity_poly.pdbx_strand_id
1 'polypeptide(L)' 'AYLSYSLGALAVFGFIACCFVWFNNTAYPSEFYGPTGPEASQPQEFTFLVRDQRLLYIYLIP' A
#
# COMPACT_ATOMS: atom_id res chain seq x y z
N ALA A 1 -12.22 -37.49 3.24
CA ALA A 1 -12.73 -36.49 2.27
C ALA A 1 -13.19 -35.20 2.94
N TYR A 2 -14.05 -35.24 3.97
CA TYR A 2 -14.53 -34.00 4.64
C TYR A 2 -13.42 -33.10 5.18
N LEU A 3 -12.45 -33.67 5.90
CA LEU A 3 -11.32 -32.90 6.43
C LEU A 3 -10.46 -32.27 5.31
N SER A 4 -10.21 -33.01 4.23
CA SER A 4 -9.40 -32.50 3.11
C SER A 4 -10.08 -31.33 2.38
N TYR A 5 -11.42 -31.30 2.29
CA TYR A 5 -12.14 -30.15 1.75
C TYR A 5 -11.94 -28.90 2.63
N SER A 6 -12.08 -29.06 3.95
CA SER A 6 -11.86 -27.95 4.88
C SER A 6 -10.41 -27.44 4.86
N LEU A 7 -9.43 -28.33 4.74
CA LEU A 7 -8.02 -27.95 4.62
C LEU A 7 -7.73 -27.19 3.32
N GLY A 8 -8.30 -27.63 2.19
CA GLY A 8 -8.21 -26.90 0.93
C GLY A 8 -8.83 -25.51 1.00
N ALA A 9 -10.01 -25.39 1.63
CA ALA A 9 -10.66 -24.09 1.82
C ALA A 9 -9.83 -23.14 2.70
N LEU A 10 -9.26 -23.64 3.81
CA LEU A 10 -8.39 -22.84 4.68
C LEU A 10 -7.13 -22.36 3.96
N ALA A 11 -6.53 -23.19 3.11
CA ALA A 11 -5.39 -22.78 2.32
C ALA A 11 -5.73 -21.58 1.42
N VAL A 12 -6.86 -21.63 0.72
CA VAL A 12 -7.34 -20.51 -0.12
C VAL A 12 -7.65 -19.27 0.72
N PHE A 13 -8.31 -19.43 1.87
CA PHE A 13 -8.57 -18.31 2.77
C PHE A 13 -7.28 -17.65 3.28
N GLY A 14 -6.25 -18.45 3.57
CA GLY A 14 -4.93 -17.93 3.94
C GLY A 14 -4.29 -17.07 2.84
N PHE A 15 -4.35 -17.53 1.58
CA PHE A 15 -3.84 -16.75 0.45
C PHE A 15 -4.64 -15.46 0.23
N ILE A 16 -5.96 -15.50 0.36
CA ILE A 16 -6.80 -14.30 0.25
C ILE A 16 -6.46 -13.30 1.36
N ALA A 17 -6.34 -13.77 2.60
CA ALA A 17 -5.98 -12.93 3.75
C ALA A 17 -4.60 -12.27 3.58
N CYS A 18 -3.63 -13.00 3.04
CA CYS A 18 -2.30 -12.49 2.72
C CYS A 18 -2.38 -11.31 1.74
N CYS A 19 -3.13 -11.44 0.64
CA CYS A 19 -3.31 -10.34 -0.30
C CYS A 19 -4.11 -9.16 0.31
N PHE A 20 -5.12 -9.45 1.14
CA PHE A 20 -5.94 -8.41 1.78
C PHE A 20 -5.11 -7.49 2.67
N VAL A 21 -4.31 -8.06 3.58
CA VAL A 21 -3.50 -7.24 4.49
C VAL A 21 -2.42 -6.45 3.76
N TRP A 22 -1.93 -6.96 2.62
CA TRP A 22 -0.86 -6.32 1.87
C TRP A 22 -1.33 -5.14 1.00
N PHE A 23 -2.57 -5.16 0.51
CA PHE A 23 -3.07 -4.19 -0.47
C PHE A 23 -4.30 -3.39 -0.05
N ASN A 24 -5.08 -3.85 0.94
CA ASN A 24 -6.37 -3.22 1.26
C ASN A 24 -6.28 -2.25 2.44
N ASN A 25 -6.16 -0.96 2.14
CA ASN A 25 -6.13 0.11 3.14
C ASN A 25 -7.50 0.50 3.74
N THR A 26 -8.62 -0.11 3.27
CA THR A 26 -9.96 0.23 3.75
C THR A 26 -10.33 -0.60 4.98
N ALA A 27 -10.17 -1.92 4.89
CA ALA A 27 -10.35 -2.83 6.01
C ALA A 27 -9.13 -2.85 6.93
N TYR A 28 -7.94 -2.51 6.41
CA TYR A 28 -6.71 -2.31 7.18
C TYR A 28 -6.22 -0.86 7.05
N PRO A 29 -6.79 0.08 7.81
CA PRO A 29 -6.43 1.49 7.70
C PRO A 29 -4.96 1.74 8.01
N SER A 30 -4.32 2.57 7.20
CA SER A 30 -2.88 2.83 7.26
C SER A 30 -2.46 3.58 8.53
N GLU A 31 -3.40 4.24 9.20
CA GLU A 31 -3.20 4.87 10.52
C GLU A 31 -2.87 3.85 11.61
N PHE A 32 -3.33 2.61 11.46
CA PHE A 32 -3.10 1.52 12.42
C PHE A 32 -2.03 0.55 11.94
N TYR A 33 -1.96 0.28 10.63
CA TYR A 33 -1.12 -0.79 10.06
C TYR A 33 0.06 -0.27 9.22
N GLY A 34 0.20 1.04 9.10
CA GLY A 34 1.18 1.66 8.20
C GLY A 34 0.73 1.65 6.74
N PRO A 35 1.43 2.40 5.87
CA PRO A 35 1.10 2.47 4.45
C PRO A 35 1.44 1.15 3.75
N THR A 36 0.58 0.74 2.82
CA THR A 36 0.93 -0.34 1.88
C THR A 36 2.09 0.07 0.97
N GLY A 37 2.75 -0.90 0.33
CA GLY A 37 3.85 -0.61 -0.60
C GLY A 37 3.51 0.44 -1.66
N PRO A 38 2.36 0.32 -2.36
CA PRO A 38 1.89 1.35 -3.29
C PRO A 38 1.67 2.70 -2.61
N GLU A 39 1.02 2.74 -1.44
CA GLU A 39 0.77 3.99 -0.70
C GLU A 39 2.05 4.67 -0.19
N ALA A 40 3.13 3.94 0.05
CA ALA A 40 4.42 4.52 0.42
C ALA A 40 5.15 5.14 -0.79
N SER A 41 4.98 4.56 -1.99
CA SER A 41 5.64 5.03 -3.21
C SER A 41 5.10 6.37 -3.73
N GLN A 42 3.78 6.58 -3.68
CA GLN A 42 3.12 7.79 -4.17
C GLN A 42 3.59 9.09 -3.46
N PRO A 43 3.58 9.18 -2.12
CA PRO A 43 4.02 10.37 -1.41
C PRO A 43 5.53 10.58 -1.53
N GLN A 44 6.32 9.51 -1.70
CA GLN A 44 7.75 9.64 -1.98
C GLN A 44 7.97 10.38 -3.30
N GLU A 45 7.33 9.95 -4.39
CA GLU A 45 7.41 10.62 -5.69
C GLU A 45 6.87 12.06 -5.61
N PHE A 46 5.72 12.24 -4.95
CA PHE A 46 5.13 13.56 -4.77
C PHE A 46 6.04 14.51 -3.99
N THR A 47 6.77 14.01 -3.00
CA THR A 47 7.75 14.81 -2.24
C THR A 47 8.84 15.35 -3.15
N PHE A 48 9.38 14.53 -4.05
CA PHE A 48 10.38 14.98 -5.02
C PHE A 48 9.81 15.96 -6.04
N LEU A 49 8.60 15.70 -6.55
CA LEU A 49 7.92 16.60 -7.49
C LEU A 49 7.71 18.00 -6.90
N VAL A 50 7.19 18.08 -5.67
CA VAL A 50 6.99 19.36 -4.98
C VAL A 50 8.32 20.03 -4.67
N ARG A 51 9.32 19.25 -4.23
CA ARG A 51 10.68 19.76 -3.99
C ARG A 51 11.24 20.42 -5.25
N ASP A 52 11.16 19.74 -6.39
CA ASP A 52 11.68 20.23 -7.66
C ASP A 52 10.92 21.47 -8.15
N GLN A 53 9.58 21.49 -8.04
CA GLN A 53 8.79 22.68 -8.37
C GLN A 53 9.18 23.88 -7.50
N ARG A 54 9.44 23.67 -6.20
CA ARG A 54 9.86 24.73 -5.26
C ARG A 54 11.25 25.26 -5.58
N LEU A 55 12.19 24.39 -5.94
CA LEU A 55 13.52 24.83 -6.39
C LEU A 55 13.41 25.64 -7.68
N LEU A 56 12.65 25.18 -8.67
CA LEU A 56 12.45 25.91 -9.92
C LEU A 56 11.86 27.30 -9.68
N TYR A 57 10.88 27.43 -8.78
CA TYR A 57 10.30 28.73 -8.41
C TYR A 57 11.34 29.69 -7.83
N ILE A 58 12.27 29.21 -6.98
CA ILE A 58 13.32 30.04 -6.35
C ILE A 58 14.36 30.52 -7.37
N TYR A 59 14.67 29.73 -8.40
CA TYR A 59 15.69 30.10 -9.40
C TYR A 59 15.13 30.89 -10.60
N LEU A 60 13.81 30.94 -10.79
CA LEU A 60 13.18 31.47 -12.01
C LEU A 60 12.38 32.77 -11.80
N ILE A 61 12.28 33.28 -10.57
CA ILE A 61 11.65 34.56 -10.26
C ILE A 61 12.66 35.41 -9.46
N PRO A 62 13.13 36.56 -9.99
CA PRO A 62 13.99 37.49 -9.25
C PRO A 62 13.24 38.21 -8.12
#